data_AF-A0A7C7CI78-F1
#
_entry.id   AF-A0A7C7CI78-F1
#
_cell.length_a   1.000
_cell.length_b   1.000
_cell.length_c   1.000
_cell.angle_alpha   90.00
_cell.angle_beta   90.00
_cell.angle_gamma   90.00
#
_symmetry.space_group_name_H-M   'P 1'
#
loop_
_entity.id
_entity.type
_entity.pdbx_description
1 polymer ?
#
loop_
_entity_poly.entity_id
_entity_poly.type
_entity_poly.pdbx_seq_one_letter_code
_entity_poly.pdbx_strand_id
1 'polypeptide(L)'
;MEFLGDAWSTIIIQPMVNSLLLLYWVFFSNFGLAIIAFTMLVRLVMVPLTIKQSRQIKAMNGLQPLMKQLQEKYKNDRQRVSQETMKLYKEHGVNPLGCLGPMFIQFPIWIGLFQAIRQTVPNNPENLVELSGNLYSWLPQVHSIIPINSSFLWMDLALPDPSPFVMPILVGGSMFVMQKMTTMPSVDARQASTNRMMLWMM
;
A
#
# COMPACT_ATOMS: atom_id res chain seq x y z
N MET A 1 14.90 21.55 8.75
CA MET A 1 14.39 20.46 7.87
C MET A 1 15.23 19.19 7.96
N GLU A 2 16.46 19.24 8.49
CA GLU A 2 17.35 18.09 8.69
C GLU A 2 16.75 17.01 9.61
N PHE A 3 16.19 17.38 10.76
CA PHE A 3 15.60 16.42 11.71
C PHE A 3 14.52 15.49 11.10
N LEU A 4 13.67 16.02 10.21
CA LEU A 4 12.65 15.19 9.54
C LEU A 4 13.27 14.24 8.51
N GLY A 5 14.33 14.69 7.82
CA GLY A 5 15.10 13.84 6.90
C GLY A 5 15.84 12.74 7.65
N ASP A 6 16.46 13.05 8.78
CA ASP A 6 17.21 12.10 9.61
C ASP A 6 16.27 11.08 10.25
N ALA A 7 15.13 11.52 10.78
CA ALA A 7 14.10 10.64 11.31
C ALA A 7 13.52 9.74 10.21
N TRP A 8 13.26 10.27 9.01
CA TRP A 8 12.79 9.49 7.88
C TRP A 8 13.81 8.42 7.45
N SER A 9 15.08 8.81 7.35
CA SER A 9 16.17 7.90 7.00
C SER A 9 16.31 6.78 8.03
N THR A 10 16.36 7.14 9.31
CA THR A 10 16.61 6.19 10.40
C THR A 10 15.43 5.26 10.69
N ILE A 11 14.20 5.78 10.62
CA ILE A 11 12.99 5.03 10.99
C ILE A 11 12.43 4.23 9.80
N ILE A 12 12.57 4.74 8.58
CA ILE A 12 11.98 4.12 7.39
C ILE A 12 13.05 3.57 6.45
N ILE A 13 13.97 4.40 5.95
CA ILE A 13 14.91 3.97 4.90
C ILE A 13 15.83 2.85 5.40
N GLN A 14 16.50 3.06 6.53
CA GLN A 14 17.48 2.10 7.07
C GLN A 14 16.86 0.72 7.33
N PRO A 15 15.75 0.58 8.08
CA PRO A 15 15.13 -0.73 8.26
C PRO A 15 14.70 -1.38 6.94
N MET A 16 14.22 -0.59 5.98
CA MET A 16 13.76 -1.11 4.68
C MET A 16 14.93 -1.61 3.83
N VAL A 17 16.00 -0.84 3.69
CA VAL A 17 17.22 -1.22 2.95
C VAL A 17 17.85 -2.47 3.58
N ASN A 18 18.07 -2.46 4.90
CA ASN A 18 18.71 -3.58 5.58
C ASN A 18 17.86 -4.86 5.53
N SER A 19 16.54 -4.75 5.68
CA SER A 19 15.63 -5.90 5.55
C SER A 19 15.63 -6.47 4.13
N LEU A 20 15.64 -5.60 3.12
CA LEU A 20 15.68 -6.02 1.72
C LEU A 20 16.99 -6.73 1.38
N LEU A 21 18.12 -6.23 1.86
CA LEU A 21 19.44 -6.85 1.67
C LEU A 21 19.59 -8.17 2.43
N LEU A 22 19.02 -8.28 3.64
CA LEU A 22 18.97 -9.54 4.38
C LEU A 22 18.17 -10.58 3.59
N LEU A 23 17.00 -10.21 3.07
CA LEU A 23 16.19 -11.11 2.26
C LEU A 23 16.91 -11.48 0.95
N TYR A 24 17.60 -10.52 0.32
CA TYR A 24 18.40 -10.80 -0.86
C TYR A 24 19.47 -11.87 -0.62
N TRP A 25 20.13 -11.81 0.54
CA TRP A 25 21.08 -12.84 0.96
C TRP A 25 20.40 -14.20 1.21
N VAL A 26 19.25 -14.21 1.90
CA VAL A 26 18.47 -15.45 2.16
C VAL A 26 17.96 -16.12 0.88
N PHE A 27 17.61 -15.34 -0.14
CA PHE A 27 17.05 -15.81 -1.41
C PHE A 27 18.11 -16.02 -2.52
N PHE A 28 19.34 -16.38 -2.14
CA PHE A 28 20.42 -16.76 -3.07
C PHE A 28 20.70 -15.72 -4.16
N SER A 29 20.79 -14.44 -3.77
CA SER A 29 21.11 -13.34 -4.68
C SER A 29 20.05 -13.09 -5.77
N ASN A 30 18.78 -13.44 -5.51
CA ASN A 30 17.65 -13.09 -6.37
C ASN A 30 16.85 -11.90 -5.81
N PHE A 31 16.96 -10.75 -6.47
CA PHE A 31 16.38 -9.50 -5.97
C PHE A 31 14.84 -9.47 -6.08
N GLY A 32 14.26 -10.08 -7.11
CA GLY A 32 12.81 -10.15 -7.24
C GLY A 32 12.15 -11.01 -6.17
N LEU A 33 12.75 -12.15 -5.82
CA LEU A 33 12.29 -12.96 -4.67
C LEU A 33 12.43 -12.21 -3.34
N ALA A 34 13.48 -11.41 -3.18
CA ALA A 34 13.66 -10.58 -1.99
C ALA A 34 12.53 -9.54 -1.85
N ILE A 35 12.13 -8.87 -2.94
CA ILE A 35 11.00 -7.93 -2.94
C ILE A 35 9.69 -8.67 -2.61
N ILE A 36 9.43 -9.83 -3.22
CA ILE A 36 8.22 -10.61 -2.94
C ILE A 36 8.17 -11.02 -1.46
N ALA A 37 9.26 -11.53 -0.90
CA ALA A 37 9.33 -11.87 0.50
C ALA A 37 9.16 -10.65 1.42
N PHE A 38 9.77 -9.52 1.06
CA PHE A 38 9.64 -8.27 1.79
C PHE A 38 8.19 -7.79 1.84
N THR A 39 7.52 -7.78 0.68
CA THR A 39 6.10 -7.39 0.60
C THR A 39 5.19 -8.33 1.39
N MET A 40 5.48 -9.64 1.41
CA MET A 40 4.74 -10.59 2.27
C MET A 40 4.97 -10.32 3.76
N LEU A 41 6.21 -10.04 4.17
CA LEU A 41 6.55 -9.73 5.56
C LEU A 41 5.81 -8.47 6.03
N VAL A 42 5.89 -7.39 5.25
CA VAL A 42 5.18 -6.14 5.55
C VAL A 42 3.67 -6.38 5.63
N ARG A 43 3.10 -7.13 4.68
CA ARG A 43 1.67 -7.48 4.73
C ARG A 43 1.32 -8.24 6.01
N LEU A 44 2.15 -9.20 6.42
CA LEU A 44 1.92 -9.99 7.64
C LEU A 44 1.89 -9.09 8.89
N VAL A 45 2.86 -8.17 9.01
CA VAL A 45 2.89 -7.18 10.10
C VAL A 45 1.65 -6.26 10.07
N MET A 46 1.13 -5.96 8.89
CA MET A 46 -0.06 -5.11 8.70
C MET A 46 -1.39 -5.85 8.90
N VAL A 47 -1.42 -7.19 8.91
CA VAL A 47 -2.65 -8.00 9.12
C VAL A 47 -3.52 -7.53 10.29
N PRO A 48 -3.01 -7.35 11.54
CA PRO A 48 -3.86 -6.92 12.66
C PRO A 48 -4.52 -5.56 12.43
N LEU A 49 -3.81 -4.66 11.73
CA LEU A 49 -4.33 -3.36 11.34
C LEU A 49 -5.42 -3.49 10.26
N THR A 50 -5.17 -4.30 9.23
CA THR A 50 -6.15 -4.57 8.15
C THR A 50 -7.43 -5.22 8.68
N ILE A 51 -7.34 -6.12 9.67
CA ILE A 51 -8.51 -6.75 10.30
C ILE A 51 -9.36 -5.69 11.03
N LYS A 52 -8.73 -4.77 11.78
CA LYS A 52 -9.44 -3.67 12.45
C LYS A 52 -10.17 -2.78 11.44
N GLN A 53 -9.54 -2.47 10.33
CA GLN A 53 -10.13 -1.67 9.25
C GLN A 53 -11.30 -2.39 8.57
N SER A 54 -11.15 -3.69 8.27
CA SER A 54 -12.22 -4.50 7.70
C SER A 54 -13.46 -4.54 8.59
N ARG A 55 -13.27 -4.61 9.92
CA ARG A 55 -14.38 -4.54 10.90
C ARG A 55 -15.11 -3.19 10.85
N GLN A 56 -14.37 -2.08 10.74
CA GLN A 56 -14.97 -0.73 10.62
C GLN A 56 -15.76 -0.57 9.31
N ILE A 57 -15.23 -1.07 8.20
CA ILE A 57 -15.93 -1.07 6.90
C ILE A 57 -17.22 -1.88 7.00
N LYS A 58 -17.19 -3.05 7.63
CA LYS A 58 -18.39 -3.88 7.84
C LYS A 58 -19.44 -3.19 8.71
N ALA A 59 -19.02 -2.51 9.78
CA ALA A 59 -19.93 -1.75 10.65
C ALA A 59 -20.58 -0.58 9.90
N MET A 60 -19.80 0.18 9.13
CA MET A 60 -20.31 1.26 8.27
C MET A 60 -21.31 0.74 7.23
N ASN A 61 -21.06 -0.44 6.66
CA ASN A 61 -21.97 -1.08 5.73
C ASN A 61 -23.30 -1.48 6.37
N GLY A 62 -23.30 -1.90 7.65
CA GLY A 62 -24.52 -2.16 8.40
C GLY A 62 -25.41 -0.91 8.61
N LEU A 63 -24.83 0.29 8.53
CA LEU A 63 -25.55 1.57 8.67
C LEU A 63 -26.13 2.09 7.35
N GLN A 64 -25.76 1.49 6.20
CA GLN A 64 -26.30 1.88 4.90
C GLN A 64 -27.84 1.97 4.85
N PRO A 65 -28.64 1.01 5.35
CA PRO A 65 -30.11 1.13 5.31
C PRO A 65 -30.63 2.35 6.09
N LEU A 66 -30.03 2.67 7.23
CA LEU A 66 -30.38 3.84 8.04
C LEU A 66 -30.00 5.14 7.33
N MET A 67 -28.85 5.18 6.68
CA MET A 67 -28.45 6.32 5.84
C MET A 67 -29.44 6.56 4.69
N LYS A 68 -30.01 5.50 4.10
CA LYS A 68 -31.03 5.66 3.06
C LYS A 68 -32.31 6.29 3.60
N GLN A 69 -32.82 5.79 4.72
CA GLN A 69 -34.02 6.38 5.36
C GLN A 69 -33.79 7.87 5.68
N LEU A 70 -32.58 8.21 6.12
CA LEU A 70 -32.18 9.59 6.37
C LEU A 70 -32.17 10.44 5.09
N GLN A 71 -31.58 9.93 4.01
CA GLN A 71 -31.58 10.58 2.70
C GLN A 71 -33.00 10.76 2.16
N GLU A 72 -33.90 9.80 2.41
CA GLU A 72 -35.30 9.88 1.99
C GLU A 72 -36.11 10.88 2.80
N LYS A 73 -35.88 10.92 4.12
CA LYS A 73 -36.54 11.86 5.04
C LYS A 73 -36.15 13.31 4.77
N TYR A 74 -34.91 13.55 4.34
CA TYR A 74 -34.36 14.90 4.12
C TYR A 74 -33.91 15.14 2.67
N LYS A 75 -34.59 14.56 1.67
CA LYS A 75 -34.23 14.68 0.23
C LYS A 75 -33.94 16.11 -0.24
N ASN A 76 -34.67 17.09 0.32
CA ASN A 76 -34.59 18.49 -0.08
C ASN A 76 -33.55 19.31 0.72
N ASP A 77 -32.92 18.73 1.75
CA ASP A 77 -31.99 19.43 2.64
C ASP A 77 -30.69 18.63 2.81
N ARG A 78 -29.76 18.85 1.88
CA ARG A 78 -28.44 18.19 1.88
C ARG A 78 -27.62 18.52 3.13
N GLN A 79 -27.80 19.70 3.71
CA GLN A 79 -27.06 20.08 4.92
C GLN A 79 -27.53 19.24 6.11
N ARG A 80 -28.85 19.10 6.30
CA ARG A 80 -29.39 18.19 7.32
C ARG A 80 -28.99 16.74 7.10
N VAL A 81 -29.02 16.24 5.87
CA VAL A 81 -28.56 14.88 5.56
C VAL A 81 -27.12 14.67 6.03
N SER A 82 -26.20 15.60 5.74
CA SER A 82 -24.80 15.48 6.16
C SER A 82 -24.64 15.47 7.68
N GLN A 83 -25.33 16.38 8.38
CA GLN A 83 -25.26 16.49 9.83
C GLN A 83 -25.80 15.24 10.54
N GLU A 84 -26.98 14.77 10.12
CA GLU A 84 -27.61 13.60 10.71
C GLU A 84 -26.86 12.30 10.34
N THR A 85 -26.22 12.23 9.17
CA THR A 85 -25.32 11.11 8.83
C THR A 85 -24.13 11.05 9.78
N MET A 86 -23.53 12.20 10.10
CA MET A 86 -22.41 12.25 11.04
C MET A 86 -22.85 11.90 12.47
N LYS A 87 -24.05 12.31 12.89
CA LYS A 87 -24.64 11.90 14.18
C LYS A 87 -24.86 10.39 14.23
N LEU A 88 -25.45 9.82 13.17
CA LEU A 88 -25.67 8.37 13.05
C LEU A 88 -24.37 7.59 13.20
N TYR A 89 -23.29 8.03 12.54
CA TYR A 89 -21.97 7.40 12.69
C TYR A 89 -21.44 7.48 14.12
N LYS A 90 -21.57 8.63 14.79
CA LYS A 90 -21.16 8.80 16.19
C LYS A 90 -21.96 7.93 17.15
N GLU A 91 -23.28 7.87 16.99
CA GLU A 91 -24.17 7.03 17.81
C GLU A 91 -23.85 5.55 17.72
N HIS A 92 -23.44 5.09 16.53
CA HIS A 92 -23.07 3.69 16.29
C HIS A 92 -21.57 3.42 16.48
N GLY A 93 -20.80 4.41 16.95
CA GLY A 93 -19.36 4.27 17.23
C GLY A 93 -18.50 4.00 15.99
N VAL A 94 -18.98 4.35 14.79
CA VAL A 94 -18.27 4.17 13.52
C VAL A 94 -17.51 5.45 13.19
N ASN A 95 -16.19 5.35 12.96
CA ASN A 95 -15.39 6.50 12.55
C ASN A 95 -15.10 6.45 11.04
N PRO A 96 -15.69 7.33 10.20
CA PRO A 96 -15.40 7.36 8.77
C PRO A 96 -13.93 7.66 8.47
N LEU A 97 -13.23 8.41 9.33
CA LEU A 97 -11.80 8.69 9.19
C LEU A 97 -10.92 7.47 9.52
N GLY A 98 -11.43 6.53 10.31
CA GLY A 98 -10.72 5.28 10.63
C GLY A 98 -10.46 4.42 9.39
N CYS A 99 -11.25 4.61 8.33
CA CYS A 99 -11.06 3.93 7.04
C CYS A 99 -9.92 4.52 6.20
N LEU A 100 -9.45 5.74 6.50
CA LEU A 100 -8.31 6.38 5.81
C LEU A 100 -6.95 6.02 6.43
N GLY A 101 -6.94 5.52 7.67
CA GLY A 101 -5.74 5.07 8.38
C GLY A 101 -4.79 4.13 7.59
N PRO A 102 -5.25 3.12 6.84
CA PRO A 102 -4.34 2.27 6.07
C PRO A 102 -3.57 3.04 5.00
N MET A 103 -4.23 4.01 4.36
CA MET A 103 -3.62 4.78 3.29
C MET A 103 -2.45 5.62 3.81
N PHE A 104 -2.63 6.25 4.99
CA PHE A 104 -1.56 7.01 5.65
C PHE A 104 -0.35 6.16 6.05
N ILE A 105 -0.53 4.89 6.37
CA ILE A 105 0.57 3.99 6.73
C ILE A 105 1.18 3.37 5.45
N GLN A 106 0.36 3.09 4.44
CA GLN A 106 0.78 2.47 3.19
C GLN A 106 1.64 3.42 2.34
N PHE A 107 1.34 4.72 2.32
CA PHE A 107 2.10 5.70 1.54
C PHE A 107 3.57 5.77 1.95
N PRO A 108 3.91 5.95 3.25
CA PRO A 108 5.31 5.95 3.69
C PRO A 108 6.05 4.67 3.37
N ILE A 109 5.40 3.52 3.55
CA ILE A 109 5.98 2.21 3.21
C ILE A 109 6.27 2.14 1.69
N TRP A 110 5.37 2.61 0.84
CA TRP A 110 5.60 2.58 -0.60
C TRP A 110 6.78 3.49 -1.01
N ILE A 111 6.86 4.70 -0.46
CA ILE A 111 7.96 5.63 -0.70
C ILE A 111 9.28 5.05 -0.20
N GLY A 112 9.30 4.49 1.01
CA GLY A 112 10.49 3.89 1.59
C GLY A 112 10.98 2.67 0.81
N LEU A 113 10.07 1.82 0.31
CA LEU A 113 10.44 0.68 -0.55
C LEU A 113 11.03 1.16 -1.88
N PHE A 114 10.42 2.17 -2.49
CA PHE A 114 10.93 2.76 -3.73
C PHE A 114 12.34 3.35 -3.54
N GLN A 115 12.56 4.10 -2.47
CA GLN A 115 13.88 4.65 -2.12
C GLN A 115 14.90 3.54 -1.82
N ALA A 116 14.50 2.50 -1.07
CA ALA A 116 15.36 1.38 -0.77
C ALA A 116 15.80 0.62 -2.02
N ILE A 117 14.88 0.38 -2.98
CA ILE A 117 15.22 -0.22 -4.28
C ILE A 117 16.18 0.70 -5.05
N ARG A 118 15.93 2.01 -5.10
CA ARG A 118 16.83 2.94 -5.80
C ARG A 118 18.23 3.03 -5.21
N GLN A 119 18.38 2.90 -3.89
CA GLN A 119 19.69 2.91 -3.22
C GLN A 119 20.44 1.58 -3.38
N THR A 120 19.71 0.46 -3.42
CA THR A 120 20.29 -0.89 -3.52
C THR A 120 20.66 -1.27 -4.94
N VAL A 121 19.89 -0.82 -5.93
CA VAL A 121 20.14 -1.21 -7.32
C VAL A 121 21.23 -0.30 -7.95
N PRO A 122 22.30 -0.89 -8.52
CA PRO A 122 23.47 -0.17 -9.00
C PRO A 122 23.19 0.53 -10.33
N ASN A 123 22.44 1.61 -10.28
CA ASN A 123 22.20 2.45 -11.45
C ASN A 123 23.24 3.57 -11.56
N ASN A 124 23.77 4.03 -10.42
CA ASN A 124 24.80 5.06 -10.35
C ASN A 124 25.74 4.85 -9.13
N PRO A 125 27.01 5.28 -9.20
CA PRO A 125 27.99 5.10 -8.12
C PRO A 125 27.66 5.85 -6.81
N GLU A 126 26.90 6.95 -6.84
CA GLU A 126 26.49 7.69 -5.64
C GLU A 126 25.53 6.90 -4.73
N ASN A 127 24.69 6.04 -5.31
CA ASN A 127 23.75 5.21 -4.54
C ASN A 127 24.51 4.21 -3.66
N LEU A 128 25.70 3.78 -4.08
CA LEU A 128 26.55 2.88 -3.29
C LEU A 128 27.13 3.58 -2.05
N VAL A 129 27.40 4.88 -2.14
CA VAL A 129 27.87 5.70 -1.02
C VAL A 129 26.74 5.94 -0.02
N GLU A 130 25.52 6.24 -0.49
CA GLU A 130 24.34 6.36 0.37
C GLU A 130 23.96 5.02 1.02
N LEU A 131 24.05 3.92 0.26
CA LEU A 131 23.79 2.58 0.77
C LEU A 131 24.73 2.25 1.93
N SER A 132 26.04 2.48 1.74
CA SER A 132 27.06 2.28 2.79
C SER A 132 26.73 3.05 4.08
N GLY A 133 26.24 4.28 3.96
CA GLY A 133 25.81 5.09 5.12
C GLY A 133 24.53 4.59 5.81
N ASN A 134 23.70 3.81 5.11
CA ASN A 134 22.44 3.27 5.62
C ASN A 134 22.53 1.81 6.10
N LEU A 135 23.69 1.14 5.95
CA LEU A 135 23.89 -0.23 6.41
C LEU A 135 24.09 -0.28 7.93
N TYR A 136 23.50 -1.27 8.58
CA TYR A 136 23.85 -1.56 9.96
C TYR A 136 25.23 -2.23 10.06
N SER A 137 26.02 -1.80 11.04
CA SER A 137 27.38 -2.30 11.30
C SER A 137 27.47 -3.81 11.56
N TRP A 138 26.36 -4.45 11.92
CA TRP A 138 26.27 -5.89 12.21
C TRP A 138 25.94 -6.76 10.98
N LEU A 139 25.74 -6.19 9.79
CA LEU A 139 25.52 -6.92 8.53
C LEU A 139 26.86 -7.16 7.80
N PRO A 140 27.57 -8.28 8.06
CA PRO A 140 29.01 -8.36 7.80
C PRO A 140 29.38 -8.68 6.34
N GLN A 141 28.39 -8.90 5.45
CA GLN A 141 28.62 -9.57 4.16
C GLN A 141 28.02 -8.86 2.94
N VAL A 142 27.33 -7.71 3.11
CA VAL A 142 26.68 -6.97 2.01
C VAL A 142 27.68 -6.47 0.96
N HIS A 143 28.93 -6.21 1.37
CA HIS A 143 30.00 -5.73 0.49
C HIS A 143 30.41 -6.75 -0.59
N SER A 144 30.12 -8.05 -0.40
CA SER A 144 30.47 -9.12 -1.33
C SER A 144 29.40 -9.41 -2.39
N ILE A 145 28.21 -8.80 -2.26
CA ILE A 145 27.04 -9.10 -3.09
C ILE A 145 26.83 -8.06 -4.21
N ILE A 146 27.84 -7.22 -4.45
CA ILE A 146 27.88 -6.23 -5.52
C ILE A 146 28.68 -6.84 -6.68
N PRO A 147 28.13 -6.92 -7.91
CA PRO A 147 26.88 -6.32 -8.37
C PRO A 147 25.63 -7.14 -8.03
N ILE A 148 24.59 -6.45 -7.55
CA ILE A 148 23.28 -7.06 -7.26
C ILE A 148 22.66 -7.50 -8.59
N ASN A 149 22.33 -8.79 -8.69
CA ASN A 149 21.55 -9.29 -9.80
C ASN A 149 20.09 -8.82 -9.66
N SER A 150 19.74 -7.80 -10.45
CA SER A 150 18.42 -7.19 -10.53
C SER A 150 17.52 -7.83 -11.58
N SER A 151 17.99 -8.85 -12.30
CA SER A 151 17.16 -9.57 -13.27
C SER A 151 16.10 -10.42 -12.55
N PHE A 152 14.85 -10.24 -12.96
CA PHE A 152 13.73 -11.04 -12.48
C PHE A 152 12.75 -11.30 -13.62
N LEU A 153 12.49 -12.59 -13.89
CA LEU A 153 11.67 -13.02 -15.02
C LEU A 153 12.25 -12.48 -16.36
N TRP A 154 11.47 -11.66 -17.08
CA TRP A 154 11.85 -11.06 -18.37
C TRP A 154 12.35 -9.61 -18.24
N MET A 155 12.44 -9.07 -17.02
CA MET A 155 12.76 -7.67 -16.77
C MET A 155 14.00 -7.51 -15.88
N ASP A 156 14.64 -6.36 -16.04
CA ASP A 156 15.59 -5.85 -15.07
C ASP A 156 14.85 -4.89 -14.14
N LEU A 157 14.79 -5.20 -12.85
CA LEU A 157 14.10 -4.40 -11.84
C LEU A 157 14.72 -3.00 -11.67
N ALA A 158 15.93 -2.81 -12.20
CA ALA A 158 16.65 -1.55 -12.25
C ALA A 158 16.13 -0.57 -13.29
N LEU A 159 15.48 -1.08 -14.32
CA LEU A 159 15.10 -0.34 -15.52
C LEU A 159 13.58 -0.38 -15.70
N PRO A 160 12.99 0.61 -16.41
CA PRO A 160 11.60 0.52 -16.83
C PRO A 160 11.36 -0.79 -17.60
N ASP A 161 10.19 -1.42 -17.39
CA ASP A 161 9.84 -2.70 -18.01
C ASP A 161 10.04 -2.62 -19.54
N PRO A 162 10.89 -3.49 -20.13
CA PRO A 162 11.11 -3.51 -21.56
C PRO A 162 9.83 -3.89 -22.34
N SER A 163 8.88 -4.57 -21.69
CA SER A 163 7.59 -4.93 -22.28
C SER A 163 6.50 -3.90 -21.90
N PRO A 164 5.96 -3.11 -22.83
CA PRO A 164 4.99 -2.07 -22.50
C PRO A 164 3.59 -2.59 -22.10
N PHE A 165 3.34 -3.91 -22.22
CA PHE A 165 1.99 -4.48 -22.05
C PHE A 165 1.87 -5.50 -20.92
N VAL A 166 2.92 -6.26 -20.59
CA VAL A 166 2.79 -7.41 -19.69
C VAL A 166 2.46 -6.97 -18.26
N MET A 167 3.26 -6.05 -17.70
CA MET A 167 3.03 -5.55 -16.34
C MET A 167 1.71 -4.79 -16.18
N PRO A 168 1.32 -3.85 -17.08
CA PRO A 168 0.03 -3.18 -16.99
C PRO A 168 -1.17 -4.14 -17.04
N ILE A 169 -1.11 -5.18 -17.89
CA ILE A 169 -2.19 -6.17 -17.97
C ILE A 169 -2.25 -7.01 -16.70
N LEU A 170 -1.10 -7.45 -16.16
CA LEU A 170 -1.06 -8.20 -14.91
C LEU A 170 -1.57 -7.38 -13.72
N VAL A 171 -1.09 -6.14 -13.59
CA VAL A 171 -1.52 -5.22 -12.52
C VAL A 171 -2.99 -4.90 -12.67
N GLY A 172 -3.43 -4.49 -13.86
CA GLY A 172 -4.84 -4.17 -14.15
C GLY A 172 -5.75 -5.38 -13.90
N GLY A 173 -5.39 -6.57 -14.37
CA GLY A 173 -6.12 -7.81 -14.12
C GLY A 173 -6.19 -8.17 -12.64
N SER A 174 -5.06 -8.05 -11.92
CA SER A 174 -5.03 -8.29 -10.47
C SER A 174 -5.87 -7.28 -9.70
N MET A 175 -5.86 -6.01 -10.10
CA MET A 175 -6.63 -4.94 -9.49
C MET A 175 -8.12 -5.10 -9.75
N PHE A 176 -8.51 -5.54 -10.95
CA PHE A 176 -9.89 -5.91 -11.27
C PHE A 176 -10.39 -7.05 -10.38
N VAL A 177 -9.61 -8.12 -10.22
CA VAL A 177 -9.96 -9.23 -9.32
C VAL A 177 -10.05 -8.75 -7.86
N MET A 178 -9.06 -7.98 -7.40
CA MET A 178 -9.04 -7.43 -6.04
C MET A 178 -10.24 -6.52 -5.79
N GLN A 179 -10.61 -5.68 -6.75
CA GLN A 179 -11.78 -4.82 -6.65
C GLN A 179 -13.05 -5.66 -6.63
N LYS A 180 -13.20 -6.65 -7.50
CA LYS A 180 -14.35 -7.55 -7.50
C LYS A 180 -14.54 -8.30 -6.17
N MET A 181 -13.45 -8.66 -5.50
CA MET A 181 -13.49 -9.30 -4.18
C MET A 181 -13.78 -8.32 -3.03
N THR A 182 -13.44 -7.04 -3.19
CA THR A 182 -13.58 -6.03 -2.12
C THR A 182 -14.81 -5.14 -2.28
N THR A 183 -15.38 -5.04 -3.48
CA THR A 183 -16.67 -4.40 -3.73
C THR A 183 -17.78 -5.26 -3.13
N MET A 184 -18.29 -4.85 -1.99
CA MET A 184 -19.43 -5.51 -1.36
C MET A 184 -20.72 -5.20 -2.15
N PRO A 185 -21.69 -6.13 -2.22
CA PRO A 185 -22.97 -5.88 -2.88
C PRO A 185 -23.66 -4.69 -2.20
N SER A 186 -23.81 -3.58 -2.91
CA SER A 186 -24.60 -2.45 -2.42
C SER A 186 -26.07 -2.81 -2.47
N VAL A 187 -26.80 -2.54 -1.40
CA VAL A 187 -28.24 -2.81 -1.28
C VAL A 187 -29.09 -1.86 -2.17
N ASP A 188 -28.45 -0.96 -2.94
CA ASP A 188 -29.08 0.11 -3.74
C ASP A 188 -28.71 0.05 -5.22
N ALA A 189 -29.65 0.38 -6.11
CA ALA A 189 -29.39 0.54 -7.55
C ALA A 189 -28.49 1.74 -7.89
N ARG A 190 -28.54 2.82 -7.08
CA ARG A 190 -27.69 4.02 -7.23
C ARG A 190 -26.25 3.82 -6.75
N GLN A 191 -26.05 3.14 -5.62
CA GLN A 191 -24.71 2.73 -5.20
C GLN A 191 -24.17 1.59 -6.05
N ALA A 192 -25.02 0.70 -6.57
CA ALA A 192 -24.62 -0.32 -7.53
C ALA A 192 -24.20 0.32 -8.85
N SER A 193 -24.88 1.38 -9.29
CA SER A 193 -24.44 2.13 -10.46
C SER A 193 -23.14 2.89 -10.19
N THR A 194 -22.93 3.48 -9.01
CA THR A 194 -21.63 4.07 -8.65
C THR A 194 -20.50 3.03 -8.60
N ASN A 195 -20.73 1.88 -7.96
CA ASN A 195 -19.76 0.79 -7.90
C ASN A 195 -19.48 0.19 -9.28
N ARG A 196 -20.50 0.08 -10.14
CA ARG A 196 -20.32 -0.32 -11.55
C ARG A 196 -19.58 0.75 -12.33
N MET A 197 -19.91 2.02 -12.23
CA MET A 197 -19.16 3.09 -12.90
C MET A 197 -17.69 3.07 -12.49
N MET A 198 -17.37 2.87 -11.21
CA MET A 198 -15.99 2.72 -10.74
C MET A 198 -15.26 1.49 -11.31
N LEU A 199 -15.96 0.41 -11.65
CA LEU A 199 -15.37 -0.77 -12.30
C LEU A 199 -15.11 -0.55 -13.80
N TRP A 200 -15.88 0.33 -14.45
CA TRP A 200 -15.80 0.61 -15.89
C TRP A 200 -14.92 1.82 -16.24
N MET A 201 -14.62 2.67 -15.26
CA MET A 201 -13.74 3.82 -15.41
C MET A 201 -12.25 3.49 -15.26
N MET A 202 -11.90 2.23 -14.98
CA MET A 202 -10.53 1.71 -15.07
C MET A 202 -10.30 1.10 -16.45
#